data_AF-A0A329ZEP3-F1
#
_entry.id   AF-A0A329ZEP3-F1
#
_cell.length_a   1.000
_cell.length_b   1.000
_cell.length_c   1.000
_cell.angle_alpha   90.00
_cell.angle_beta   90.00
_cell.angle_gamma   90.00
#
_symmetry.space_group_name_H-M   'P 1'
#
loop_
_entity.id
_entity.type
_entity.pdbx_description
1 polymer ?
#
loop_
_entity_poly.entity_id
_entity_poly.type
_entity_poly.pdbx_seq_one_letter_code
_entity_poly.pdbx_strand_id
1 'polypeptide(L)'
;MQQDFLFLVLMGAVIGILFLGLLAAFLLKKPKVAKEAKNFPRAQEILEALKQKDKSLEDLKKCVNLAKIYYNAYMEEILDFDVQFVLLLATHRAVNAKLLLEIESYFKSANPSRKEIVDKALEVGVTNRK
;
A
#
# COMPACT_ATOMS: atom_id res chain seq x y z
N MET A 1 53.95 11.53 37.75
CA MET A 1 52.65 12.13 38.11
C MET A 1 52.12 13.10 37.05
N GLN A 2 52.85 14.15 36.65
CA GLN A 2 52.34 15.15 35.70
C GLN A 2 52.32 14.66 34.23
N GLN A 3 53.31 13.86 33.80
CA GLN A 3 53.32 13.24 32.48
C GLN A 3 52.27 12.14 32.34
N ASP A 4 52.05 11.33 33.37
CA ASP A 4 51.06 10.25 33.36
C ASP A 4 49.64 10.81 33.23
N PHE A 5 49.35 11.95 33.88
CA PHE A 5 48.08 12.66 33.77
C PHE A 5 47.87 13.24 32.36
N LEU A 6 48.92 13.83 31.76
CA LEU A 6 48.89 14.33 30.39
C LEU A 6 48.63 13.21 29.37
N PHE A 7 49.28 12.05 29.53
CA PHE A 7 49.03 10.87 28.70
C PHE A 7 47.60 10.33 28.87
N LEU A 8 47.07 10.31 30.09
CA LEU A 8 45.70 9.87 30.35
C LEU A 8 44.67 10.80 29.68
N VAL A 9 44.89 12.11 29.77
CA VAL A 9 44.03 13.12 29.15
C VAL A 9 44.10 13.02 27.62
N LEU A 10 45.29 12.82 27.04
CA LEU A 10 45.45 12.67 25.60
C LEU A 10 44.75 11.41 25.09
N MET A 11 44.90 10.28 25.79
CA MET A 11 44.24 9.01 25.45
C MET A 11 42.71 9.12 25.56
N GLY A 12 42.20 9.78 26.62
CA GLY A 12 40.78 10.05 26.77
C GLY A 12 40.21 10.92 25.65
N ALA A 13 40.96 11.94 25.22
CA ALA A 13 40.56 12.81 24.11
C ALA A 13 40.48 12.05 22.78
N VAL A 14 41.42 11.14 22.48
CA VAL A 14 41.40 10.32 21.26
C VAL A 14 40.19 9.38 21.25
N ILE A 15 39.89 8.72 22.38
CA ILE A 15 38.73 7.84 22.50
C ILE A 15 37.43 8.63 22.34
N GLY A 16 37.35 9.84 22.92
CA GLY A 16 36.19 10.72 22.78
C GLY A 16 35.94 11.15 21.33
N ILE A 17 37.00 11.50 20.58
CA ILE A 17 36.89 11.89 19.16
C ILE A 17 36.44 10.70 18.30
N LEU A 18 36.97 9.49 18.55
CA LEU A 18 36.55 8.28 17.85
C LEU A 18 35.08 7.95 18.12
N PHE A 19 34.62 8.11 19.37
CA PHE A 19 33.22 7.92 19.73
C PHE A 19 32.28 8.93 19.06
N LEU A 20 32.66 10.21 19.03
CA LEU A 20 31.88 11.25 18.37
C LEU A 20 31.81 11.05 16.85
N GLY A 21 32.89 10.59 16.22
CA GLY A 21 32.91 10.24 14.80
C GLY A 21 32.00 9.05 14.47
N LEU A 22 32.02 8.00 15.30
CA LEU A 22 31.12 6.85 15.18
C LEU A 22 29.65 7.23 15.42
N LEU A 23 29.37 8.08 16.41
CA LEU A 23 28.02 8.55 16.71
C LEU A 23 27.46 9.41 15.56
N ALA A 24 28.27 10.31 15.00
CA ALA A 24 27.90 11.11 13.84
C ALA A 24 27.65 10.23 12.60
N ALA A 25 28.48 9.21 12.35
CA ALA A 25 28.26 8.26 11.27
C ALA A 25 26.98 7.42 11.46
N PHE A 26 26.61 7.11 12.71
CA PHE A 26 25.39 6.37 13.04
C PHE A 26 24.13 7.23 12.95
N LEU A 27 24.21 8.54 13.27
CA LEU A 27 23.11 9.50 13.14
C LEU A 27 22.92 10.03 11.71
N LEU A 28 24.01 10.13 10.91
CA LEU A 28 23.93 10.44 9.48
C LEU A 28 23.46 9.27 8.61
N LYS A 29 23.47 8.04 9.15
CA LYS A 29 22.56 6.99 8.67
C LYS A 29 21.14 7.40 9.05
N LYS A 30 20.61 8.40 8.34
CA LYS A 30 19.18 8.45 8.07
C LYS A 30 18.82 7.01 7.70
N PRO A 31 17.82 6.38 8.34
CA PRO A 31 17.13 5.35 7.60
C PRO A 31 16.69 6.08 6.33
N LYS A 32 17.40 5.81 5.22
CA LYS A 32 16.69 5.75 3.97
C LYS A 32 15.63 4.71 4.32
N VAL A 33 14.45 5.21 4.68
CA VAL A 33 13.22 4.57 4.27
C VAL A 33 13.43 4.48 2.77
N ALA A 34 14.14 3.41 2.37
CA ALA A 34 13.81 2.72 1.17
C ALA A 34 12.31 2.58 1.37
N LYS A 35 11.56 3.49 0.73
CA LYS A 35 10.37 3.06 0.05
C LYS A 35 10.90 1.87 -0.71
N GLU A 36 10.79 0.69 -0.11
CA GLU A 36 10.69 -0.51 -0.89
C GLU A 36 9.64 -0.08 -1.90
N ALA A 37 10.07 0.18 -3.12
CA ALA A 37 9.23 -0.07 -4.25
C ALA A 37 8.96 -1.58 -4.14
N LYS A 38 8.09 -1.96 -3.18
CA LYS A 38 7.26 -3.13 -3.32
C LYS A 38 6.66 -2.85 -4.67
N ASN A 39 7.11 -3.61 -5.67
CA ASN A 39 6.53 -3.64 -6.99
C ASN A 39 5.10 -4.17 -6.80
N PHE A 40 4.24 -3.34 -6.21
CA PHE A 40 2.83 -3.62 -6.09
C PHE A 40 2.25 -3.37 -7.48
N PRO A 41 1.33 -4.25 -7.92
CA PRO A 41 0.79 -4.16 -9.26
C PRO A 41 0.11 -2.81 -9.45
N ARG A 42 0.25 -2.24 -10.64
CA ARG A 42 -0.39 -0.97 -11.00
C ARG A 42 -1.92 -1.10 -10.97
N ALA A 43 -2.62 0.02 -10.85
CA ALA A 43 -4.08 0.05 -10.86
C ALA A 43 -4.64 -0.67 -12.11
N GLN A 44 -4.03 -0.40 -13.27
CA GLN A 44 -4.40 -1.04 -14.53
C GLN A 44 -4.21 -2.56 -14.48
N GLU A 45 -3.12 -3.06 -13.90
CA GLU A 45 -2.82 -4.50 -13.83
C GLU A 45 -3.86 -5.24 -12.97
N ILE A 46 -4.33 -4.61 -11.89
CA ILE A 46 -5.42 -5.15 -11.06
C ILE A 46 -6.74 -5.19 -11.83
N LEU A 47 -7.07 -4.14 -12.58
CA LEU A 47 -8.28 -4.11 -13.39
C LEU A 47 -8.23 -5.13 -14.54
N GLU A 48 -7.09 -5.27 -15.22
CA GLU A 48 -6.88 -6.30 -16.25
C GLU A 48 -6.97 -7.71 -15.66
N ALA A 49 -6.40 -7.93 -14.47
CA ALA A 49 -6.59 -9.18 -13.75
C ALA A 49 -8.08 -9.43 -13.53
N LEU A 50 -8.84 -8.46 -13.03
CA LEU A 50 -10.29 -8.62 -12.82
C LEU A 50 -11.10 -8.82 -14.13
N LYS A 51 -10.60 -8.47 -15.31
CA LYS A 51 -11.31 -8.78 -16.57
C LYS A 51 -11.26 -10.27 -16.93
N GLN A 52 -10.31 -11.02 -16.39
CA GLN A 52 -10.17 -12.46 -16.65
C GLN A 52 -11.29 -13.23 -15.95
N LYS A 53 -12.23 -13.80 -16.71
CA LYS A 53 -13.47 -14.39 -16.18
C LYS A 53 -13.30 -15.64 -15.33
N ASP A 54 -12.19 -16.38 -15.51
CA ASP A 54 -11.96 -17.68 -14.85
C ASP A 54 -11.16 -17.55 -13.54
N LYS A 55 -11.40 -16.50 -12.75
CA LYS A 55 -10.71 -16.33 -11.47
C LYS A 55 -11.39 -17.08 -10.34
N SER A 56 -10.57 -17.72 -9.51
CA SER A 56 -11.03 -18.33 -8.27
C SER A 56 -11.47 -17.25 -7.27
N LEU A 57 -12.33 -17.63 -6.32
CA LEU A 57 -12.70 -16.73 -5.21
C LEU A 57 -11.48 -16.27 -4.40
N GLU A 58 -10.43 -17.09 -4.30
CA GLU A 58 -9.20 -16.73 -3.60
C GLU A 58 -8.44 -15.63 -4.33
N ASP A 59 -8.34 -15.70 -5.65
CA ASP A 59 -7.68 -14.67 -6.46
C ASP A 59 -8.44 -13.34 -6.38
N LEU A 60 -9.77 -13.40 -6.40
CA LEU A 60 -10.63 -12.23 -6.26
C LEU A 60 -10.46 -11.58 -4.88
N LYS A 61 -10.32 -12.38 -3.82
CA LYS A 61 -9.99 -11.87 -2.47
C LYS A 61 -8.61 -11.20 -2.43
N LYS A 62 -7.62 -11.75 -3.12
CA LYS A 62 -6.28 -11.12 -3.23
C LYS A 62 -6.39 -9.76 -3.93
N CYS A 63 -7.13 -9.67 -5.04
CA CYS A 63 -7.39 -8.39 -5.71
C CYS A 63 -8.11 -7.39 -4.79
N VAL A 64 -9.14 -7.82 -4.04
CA VAL A 64 -9.85 -6.97 -3.07
C VAL A 64 -8.91 -6.46 -1.98
N ASN A 65 -8.07 -7.32 -1.42
CA ASN A 65 -7.11 -6.90 -0.40
C ASN A 65 -6.11 -5.88 -0.94
N LEU A 66 -5.58 -6.08 -2.15
CA LEU A 66 -4.68 -5.11 -2.79
C LEU A 66 -5.39 -3.77 -3.04
N ALA A 67 -6.62 -3.80 -3.55
CA ALA A 67 -7.40 -2.60 -3.79
C ALA A 67 -7.69 -1.82 -2.49
N LYS A 68 -7.90 -2.50 -1.36
CA LYS A 68 -8.04 -1.85 -0.05
C LYS A 68 -6.74 -1.21 0.40
N ILE A 69 -5.63 -1.96 0.38
CA ILE A 69 -4.32 -1.50 0.88
C ILE A 69 -3.81 -0.30 0.08
N TYR A 70 -3.96 -0.33 -1.25
CA TYR A 70 -3.38 0.66 -2.16
C TYR A 70 -4.41 1.61 -2.76
N TYR A 71 -5.60 1.73 -2.13
CA TYR A 71 -6.73 2.52 -2.64
C TYR A 71 -6.33 3.93 -3.12
N ASN A 72 -5.67 4.70 -2.26
CA ASN A 72 -5.29 6.08 -2.61
C ASN A 72 -4.34 6.13 -3.81
N ALA A 73 -3.34 5.23 -3.85
CA ALA A 73 -2.40 5.16 -4.97
C ALA A 73 -3.11 4.78 -6.28
N TYR A 74 -4.09 3.87 -6.21
CA TYR A 74 -4.86 3.47 -7.39
C TYR A 74 -5.83 4.55 -7.87
N MET A 75 -6.43 5.31 -6.96
CA MET A 75 -7.27 6.46 -7.30
C MET A 75 -6.46 7.63 -7.88
N GLU A 76 -5.19 7.79 -7.49
CA GLU A 76 -4.26 8.75 -8.11
C GLU A 76 -3.85 8.32 -9.52
N GLU A 77 -3.69 7.01 -9.77
CA GLU A 77 -3.33 6.47 -11.09
C GLU A 77 -4.53 6.45 -12.06
N ILE A 78 -5.70 6.02 -11.58
CA ILE A 78 -6.94 5.91 -12.35
C ILE A 78 -8.06 6.54 -11.53
N LEU A 79 -8.55 7.70 -11.98
CA LEU A 79 -9.55 8.51 -11.27
C LEU A 79 -10.83 7.71 -10.93
N ASP A 80 -11.23 6.80 -11.82
CA ASP A 80 -12.43 5.95 -11.66
C ASP A 80 -12.12 4.51 -11.28
N PHE A 81 -10.98 4.28 -10.62
CA PHE A 81 -10.55 2.94 -10.22
C PHE A 81 -11.62 2.21 -9.39
N ASP A 82 -12.17 2.87 -8.36
CA ASP A 82 -13.16 2.28 -7.46
C ASP A 82 -14.44 1.80 -8.17
N VAL A 83 -14.95 2.61 -9.09
CA VAL A 83 -16.11 2.34 -9.93
C VAL A 83 -15.81 1.19 -10.88
N GLN A 84 -14.68 1.24 -11.60
CA GLN A 84 -14.30 0.17 -12.52
C GLN A 84 -14.05 -1.15 -11.79
N PHE A 85 -13.41 -1.09 -10.63
CA PHE A 85 -13.11 -2.26 -9.81
C PHE A 85 -14.40 -2.93 -9.32
N VAL A 86 -15.33 -2.16 -8.74
CA VAL A 86 -16.62 -2.70 -8.27
C VAL A 86 -17.43 -3.27 -9.42
N LEU A 87 -17.50 -2.56 -10.55
CA LEU A 87 -18.20 -3.02 -11.74
C LEU A 87 -17.64 -4.36 -12.22
N LEU A 88 -16.32 -4.46 -12.39
CA LEU A 88 -15.68 -5.69 -12.85
C LEU A 88 -15.85 -6.82 -11.84
N LEU A 89 -15.59 -6.57 -10.55
CA LEU A 89 -15.71 -7.58 -9.50
C LEU A 89 -17.13 -8.15 -9.42
N ALA A 90 -18.16 -7.30 -9.54
CA ALA A 90 -19.56 -7.69 -9.47
C ALA A 90 -20.01 -8.60 -10.63
N THR A 91 -19.33 -8.55 -11.77
CA THR A 91 -19.65 -9.42 -12.92
C THR A 91 -19.18 -10.86 -12.76
N HIS A 92 -18.29 -11.17 -11.80
CA HIS A 92 -17.77 -12.53 -11.61
C HIS A 92 -18.79 -13.46 -10.97
N ARG A 93 -18.97 -14.65 -11.53
CA ARG A 93 -19.81 -15.71 -10.90
C ARG A 93 -19.25 -16.19 -9.58
N ALA A 94 -17.93 -16.28 -9.44
CA ALA A 94 -17.28 -16.83 -8.24
C ALA A 94 -17.36 -15.89 -7.02
N VAL A 95 -17.64 -14.60 -7.21
CA VAL A 95 -17.70 -13.62 -6.11
C VAL A 95 -18.97 -13.79 -5.30
N ASN A 96 -18.87 -13.86 -3.98
CA ASN A 96 -20.05 -13.86 -3.12
C ASN A 96 -20.48 -12.43 -2.73
N ALA A 97 -21.74 -12.27 -2.33
CA ALA A 97 -22.29 -10.96 -1.94
C ALA A 97 -21.51 -10.33 -0.78
N LYS A 98 -21.00 -11.14 0.15
CA LYS A 98 -20.20 -10.66 1.29
C LYS A 98 -18.96 -9.90 0.82
N LEU A 99 -18.22 -10.42 -0.16
CA LEU A 99 -17.01 -9.80 -0.68
C LEU A 99 -17.32 -8.49 -1.42
N LEU A 100 -18.44 -8.44 -2.15
CA LEU A 100 -18.90 -7.22 -2.82
C LEU A 100 -19.25 -6.12 -1.83
N LEU A 101 -20.08 -6.43 -0.84
CA LEU A 101 -20.49 -5.47 0.18
C LEU A 101 -19.30 -4.99 1.02
N GLU A 102 -18.33 -5.87 1.28
CA GLU A 102 -17.12 -5.48 2.00
C GLU A 102 -16.30 -4.42 1.24
N ILE A 103 -16.04 -4.63 -0.06
CA ILE A 103 -15.25 -3.66 -0.84
C ILE A 103 -16.05 -2.40 -1.14
N GLU A 104 -17.34 -2.51 -1.43
CA GLU A 104 -18.21 -1.35 -1.68
C GLU A 104 -18.31 -0.48 -0.43
N SER A 105 -18.60 -1.08 0.74
CA SER A 105 -18.58 -0.36 2.02
C SER A 105 -17.24 0.31 2.29
N TYR A 106 -16.13 -0.34 1.93
CA TYR A 106 -14.79 0.23 2.09
C TYR A 106 -14.60 1.46 1.19
N PHE A 107 -14.84 1.36 -0.12
CA PHE A 107 -14.67 2.47 -1.06
C PHE A 107 -15.58 3.66 -0.73
N LYS A 108 -16.83 3.40 -0.32
CA LYS A 108 -17.76 4.44 0.14
C LYS A 108 -17.29 5.17 1.40
N SER A 109 -16.59 4.45 2.27
CA SER A 109 -16.03 5.03 3.50
C SER A 109 -14.75 5.80 3.21
N ALA A 110 -13.92 5.29 2.29
CA ALA A 110 -12.67 5.93 1.88
C ALA A 110 -12.91 7.20 1.05
N ASN A 111 -13.96 7.22 0.20
CA ASN A 111 -14.37 8.41 -0.54
C ASN A 111 -15.90 8.59 -0.52
N PRO A 112 -16.44 9.28 0.51
CA PRO A 112 -17.88 9.48 0.66
C PRO A 112 -18.55 10.25 -0.49
N SER A 113 -17.79 11.07 -1.23
CA SER A 113 -18.34 11.86 -2.35
C SER A 113 -18.73 11.01 -3.56
N ARG A 114 -18.17 9.80 -3.68
CA ARG A 114 -18.39 8.88 -4.81
C ARG A 114 -19.41 7.78 -4.52
N LYS A 115 -20.10 7.83 -3.37
CA LYS A 115 -21.02 6.78 -2.91
C LYS A 115 -22.05 6.36 -3.96
N GLU A 116 -22.77 7.32 -4.52
CA GLU A 116 -23.84 7.05 -5.50
C GLU A 116 -23.32 6.41 -6.79
N ILE A 117 -22.11 6.79 -7.24
CA ILE A 117 -21.52 6.25 -8.46
C ILE A 117 -21.03 4.82 -8.22
N VAL A 118 -20.46 4.55 -7.04
CA VAL A 118 -20.06 3.19 -6.63
C VAL A 118 -21.29 2.28 -6.49
N ASP A 119 -22.40 2.79 -5.94
CA ASP A 119 -23.68 2.08 -5.86
C ASP A 119 -24.19 1.67 -7.24
N LYS A 120 -24.22 2.64 -8.16
CA LYS A 120 -24.66 2.40 -9.53
C LYS A 120 -23.76 1.39 -10.25
N ALA A 121 -22.45 1.45 -10.01
CA ALA A 121 -21.49 0.49 -10.58
C ALA A 121 -21.77 -0.94 -10.10
N LEU A 122 -22.07 -1.09 -8.80
CA LEU A 122 -22.44 -2.39 -8.22
C LEU A 122 -23.73 -2.92 -8.84
N GLU A 123 -24.78 -2.10 -8.92
CA GLU A 123 -26.06 -2.49 -9.52
C GLU A 123 -25.89 -2.97 -10.97
N VAL A 124 -25.16 -2.19 -11.78
CA VAL A 124 -24.88 -2.54 -13.17
C VAL A 124 -24.06 -3.83 -13.26
N GLY A 125 -23.04 -4.00 -12.41
CA GLY A 125 -22.19 -5.19 -12.42
C GLY A 125 -22.93 -6.46 -12.02
N VAL A 126 -23.80 -6.38 -11.00
CA VAL A 126 -24.65 -7.50 -10.58
C VAL A 126 -25.67 -7.86 -11.66
N THR A 127 -26.27 -6.85 -12.32
CA THR A 127 -27.23 -7.07 -13.41
C THR A 127 -26.57 -7.75 -14.61
N ASN A 128 -25.30 -7.43 -14.88
CA ASN A 128 -24.51 -8.00 -15.98
C ASN A 128 -23.71 -9.25 -15.57
N ARG A 129 -23.97 -9.80 -14.38
CA ARG A 129 -23.29 -11.00 -13.90
C ARG A 129 -23.59 -12.17 -14.82
N LYS A 130 -22.54 -12.61 -15.52
CA LYS A 130 -22.63 -13.63 -16.58
C LYS A 130 -21.69 -14.76 -16.32
#